data_AF-A0A412MBI0-F1
#
_entry.id   AF-A0A412MBI0-F1
#
_cell.length_a   1.000
_cell.length_b   1.000
_cell.length_c   1.000
_cell.angle_alpha   90.00
_cell.angle_beta   90.00
_cell.angle_gamma   90.00
#
_symmetry.space_group_name_H-M   'P 1'
#
loop_
_entity.id
_entity.type
_entity.pdbx_description
1 polymer ?
#
loop_
_entity_poly.entity_id
_entity_poly.type
_entity_poly.pdbx_seq_one_letter_code
_entity_poly.pdbx_strand_id
1 'polypeptide(L)'
;MNEHLKKIKGTIDVERGYSLGTVFTTRNKQYMYDTGTGKVFECGANEYQILKSLFEQTSLPEKVEGFSEEELEAAYRNIWEMIETEHILQISPDLKFVKETDETLRDLLRYDLQQVILELTEQCNMRCRYCIYNEHNEGYRNFSPKAMTWEVAKRAVEYARDNSGDKVAVSFYGGEPLVQFELMKKTIDYSRQIIKGKELTFSFSTNLTLVTPEIAA
;
A
#
# COMPACT_ATOMS: atom_id res chain seq x y z
N MET A 1 -29.76 -5.22 -31.86
CA MET A 1 -28.75 -4.65 -30.96
C MET A 1 -29.30 -4.70 -29.54
N ASN A 2 -28.68 -5.54 -28.72
CA ASN A 2 -28.95 -5.78 -27.29
C ASN A 2 -29.20 -4.46 -26.53
N GLU A 3 -30.23 -4.43 -25.69
CA GLU A 3 -30.65 -3.21 -24.96
C GLU A 3 -29.58 -2.74 -23.97
N HIS A 4 -29.02 -3.65 -23.18
CA HIS A 4 -27.99 -3.39 -22.18
C HIS A 4 -26.69 -2.91 -22.83
N LEU A 5 -26.30 -3.49 -23.97
CA LEU A 5 -25.14 -3.02 -24.73
C LEU A 5 -25.28 -1.54 -25.14
N LYS A 6 -26.48 -1.10 -25.53
CA LYS A 6 -26.72 0.32 -25.85
C LYS A 6 -26.57 1.20 -24.61
N LYS A 7 -27.12 0.77 -23.48
CA LYS A 7 -27.00 1.48 -22.20
C LYS A 7 -25.54 1.62 -21.81
N ILE A 8 -24.76 0.54 -21.86
CA ILE A 8 -23.34 0.53 -21.54
C ILE A 8 -22.57 1.51 -22.45
N LYS A 9 -22.75 1.43 -23.78
CA LYS A 9 -22.09 2.35 -24.73
C LYS A 9 -22.44 3.82 -24.50
N GLY A 10 -23.61 4.11 -23.91
CA GLY A 10 -24.03 5.47 -23.54
C GLY A 10 -23.48 5.96 -22.19
N THR A 11 -23.04 5.04 -21.33
CA THR A 11 -22.58 5.35 -19.97
C THR A 11 -21.06 5.36 -19.84
N ILE A 12 -20.37 4.45 -20.52
CA ILE A 12 -18.91 4.27 -20.39
C ILE A 12 -18.17 4.79 -21.62
N ASP A 13 -16.95 5.27 -21.40
CA ASP A 13 -16.04 5.69 -22.47
C ASP A 13 -15.28 4.47 -23.02
N VAL A 14 -15.83 3.86 -24.06
CA VAL A 14 -15.27 2.65 -24.69
C VAL A 14 -13.90 2.92 -25.33
N GLU A 15 -13.66 4.13 -25.85
CA GLU A 15 -12.36 4.50 -26.44
C GLU A 15 -11.26 4.48 -25.39
N ARG A 16 -11.61 4.78 -24.13
CA ARG A 16 -10.72 4.69 -22.98
C ARG A 16 -10.75 3.33 -22.28
N GLY A 17 -11.31 2.29 -22.91
CA GLY A 17 -11.48 0.95 -22.35
C GLY A 17 -10.27 0.42 -21.58
N TYR A 18 -9.05 0.54 -22.13
CA TYR A 18 -7.81 0.11 -21.48
C TYR A 18 -7.57 0.76 -20.10
N SER A 19 -8.03 2.00 -19.90
CA SER A 19 -7.87 2.73 -18.64
C SER A 19 -8.95 2.43 -17.61
N LEU A 20 -10.02 1.72 -17.99
CA LEU A 20 -11.16 1.42 -17.11
C LEU A 20 -10.92 0.18 -16.23
N GLY A 21 -9.98 -0.69 -16.59
CA GLY A 21 -9.80 -1.93 -15.84
C GLY A 21 -8.93 -2.96 -16.52
N THR A 22 -8.91 -4.15 -15.91
CA THR A 22 -8.36 -5.37 -16.51
C THR A 22 -9.15 -6.59 -16.05
N VAL A 23 -9.09 -7.66 -16.81
CA VAL A 23 -9.58 -8.97 -16.38
C VAL A 23 -8.42 -9.89 -16.05
N PHE A 24 -8.61 -10.79 -15.10
CA PHE A 24 -7.59 -11.77 -14.75
C PHE A 24 -8.22 -13.06 -14.21
N THR A 25 -7.44 -14.13 -14.17
CA THR A 25 -7.89 -15.43 -13.70
C THR A 25 -7.05 -15.91 -12.52
N THR A 26 -7.70 -16.68 -11.67
CA THR A 26 -7.01 -17.61 -10.76
C THR A 26 -7.22 -19.03 -11.26
N ARG A 27 -6.73 -20.03 -10.52
CA ARG A 27 -6.93 -21.44 -10.89
C ARG A 27 -8.40 -21.84 -11.06
N ASN A 28 -9.32 -21.18 -10.34
CA ASN A 28 -10.71 -21.64 -10.25
C ASN A 28 -11.74 -20.62 -10.76
N LYS A 29 -11.36 -19.35 -10.90
CA LYS A 29 -12.30 -18.23 -11.05
C LYS A 29 -11.76 -17.14 -11.95
N GLN A 30 -12.68 -16.40 -12.55
CA GLN A 30 -12.44 -15.24 -13.41
C GLN A 30 -12.85 -13.96 -12.68
N TYR A 31 -12.08 -12.90 -12.90
CA TYR A 31 -12.26 -11.64 -12.21
C TYR A 31 -12.11 -10.45 -13.16
N MET A 32 -12.73 -9.34 -12.77
CA MET A 32 -12.51 -8.01 -13.31
C MET A 32 -12.05 -7.10 -12.18
N TYR A 33 -11.01 -6.31 -12.46
CA TYR A 33 -10.57 -5.20 -11.64
C TYR A 33 -10.96 -3.89 -12.33
N ASP A 34 -11.66 -3.04 -11.59
CA ASP A 34 -12.05 -1.70 -12.03
C ASP A 34 -11.10 -0.66 -11.46
N THR A 35 -10.41 0.09 -12.33
CA THR A 35 -9.42 1.09 -11.91
C THR A 35 -10.05 2.31 -11.27
N GLY A 36 -11.29 2.65 -11.61
CA GLY A 36 -12.00 3.82 -11.10
C GLY A 36 -12.41 3.69 -9.65
N THR A 37 -12.98 2.54 -9.30
CA THR A 37 -13.47 2.23 -7.95
C THR A 37 -12.46 1.47 -7.09
N GLY A 38 -11.43 0.86 -7.71
CA GLY A 38 -10.48 -0.02 -7.06
C GLY A 38 -11.06 -1.38 -6.66
N LYS A 39 -12.28 -1.70 -7.12
CA LYS A 39 -12.99 -2.93 -6.75
C LYS A 39 -12.56 -4.11 -7.65
N VAL A 40 -12.67 -5.32 -7.09
CA VAL A 40 -12.46 -6.59 -7.79
C VAL A 40 -13.74 -7.41 -7.72
N PHE A 41 -14.24 -7.85 -8.87
CA PHE A 41 -15.45 -8.66 -8.99
C PHE A 41 -15.12 -10.01 -9.59
N GLU A 42 -15.70 -11.07 -9.04
CA GLU A 42 -15.78 -12.34 -9.73
C GLU A 42 -16.81 -12.23 -10.86
N CYS A 43 -16.46 -12.73 -12.04
CA CYS A 43 -17.33 -12.69 -13.20
C CYS A 43 -17.40 -14.06 -13.89
N GLY A 44 -18.47 -14.29 -14.63
CA GLY A 44 -18.61 -15.49 -15.44
C GLY A 44 -17.71 -15.45 -16.67
N ALA A 45 -17.62 -16.59 -17.36
CA ALA A 45 -16.80 -16.71 -18.57
C ALA A 45 -17.25 -15.74 -19.67
N ASN A 46 -18.54 -15.46 -19.75
CA ASN A 46 -19.09 -14.62 -20.80
C ASN A 46 -18.78 -13.14 -20.57
N GLU A 47 -19.02 -12.66 -19.35
CA GLU A 47 -18.63 -11.32 -18.92
C GLU A 47 -17.13 -11.12 -19.05
N TYR A 48 -16.34 -12.14 -18.67
CA TYR A 48 -14.89 -12.10 -18.79
C TYR A 48 -14.44 -11.82 -20.23
N GLN A 49 -14.98 -12.52 -21.23
CA GLN A 49 -14.56 -12.29 -22.63
C GLN A 49 -14.98 -10.92 -23.14
N ILE A 50 -16.18 -10.44 -22.77
CA ILE A 50 -16.66 -9.10 -23.15
C ILE A 50 -15.75 -8.03 -22.53
N LEU A 51 -15.49 -8.11 -21.24
CA LEU A 51 -14.65 -7.16 -20.51
C LEU A 51 -13.19 -7.25 -20.98
N LYS A 52 -12.70 -8.44 -21.35
CA LYS A 52 -11.40 -8.60 -22.00
C LYS A 52 -11.33 -7.83 -23.31
N SER A 53 -12.37 -7.93 -24.16
CA SER A 53 -12.42 -7.17 -25.41
C SER A 53 -12.49 -5.65 -25.15
N LEU A 54 -13.22 -5.22 -24.13
CA LEU A 54 -13.25 -3.81 -23.71
C LEU A 54 -11.85 -3.32 -23.34
N PHE A 55 -11.12 -4.07 -22.52
CA PHE A 55 -9.83 -3.63 -21.99
C PHE A 55 -8.68 -3.79 -23.00
N GLU A 56 -8.66 -4.86 -23.79
CA GLU A 56 -7.56 -5.14 -24.72
C GLU A 56 -7.76 -4.52 -26.11
N GLN A 57 -9.02 -4.34 -26.53
CA GLN A 57 -9.37 -3.93 -27.89
C GLN A 57 -10.23 -2.66 -27.93
N THR A 58 -10.52 -2.06 -26.77
CA THR A 58 -11.36 -0.85 -26.66
C THR A 58 -12.68 -1.02 -27.41
N SER A 59 -13.30 -2.20 -27.28
CA SER A 59 -14.50 -2.55 -28.04
C SER A 59 -15.47 -3.40 -27.22
N LEU A 60 -16.77 -3.21 -27.48
CA LEU A 60 -17.83 -4.05 -26.93
C LEU A 60 -18.47 -4.85 -28.08
N PRO A 61 -18.18 -6.17 -28.19
CA PRO A 61 -18.56 -6.97 -29.33
C PRO A 61 -20.07 -7.23 -29.39
N GLU A 62 -20.68 -7.10 -30.57
CA GLU A 62 -22.10 -7.43 -30.79
C GLU A 62 -22.34 -8.94 -31.00
N LYS A 63 -21.26 -9.69 -31.26
CA LYS A 63 -21.24 -11.15 -31.39
C LYS A 63 -19.91 -11.67 -30.86
N VAL A 64 -19.95 -12.78 -30.13
CA VAL A 64 -18.76 -13.49 -29.63
C VAL A 64 -18.88 -14.95 -30.08
N GLU A 65 -17.81 -15.50 -30.63
CA GLU A 65 -17.81 -16.90 -31.09
C GLU A 65 -18.08 -17.85 -29.92
N GLY A 66 -18.98 -18.81 -30.12
CA GLY A 66 -19.39 -19.76 -29.08
C GLY A 66 -20.46 -19.24 -28.11
N PHE A 67 -20.92 -18.00 -28.24
CA PHE A 67 -22.01 -17.46 -27.41
C PHE A 67 -23.33 -17.59 -28.18
N SER A 68 -24.35 -18.10 -27.51
CA SER A 68 -25.73 -17.90 -27.95
C SER A 68 -26.16 -16.44 -27.75
N GLU A 69 -27.19 -16.00 -28.46
CA GLU A 69 -27.75 -14.65 -28.30
C GLU A 69 -28.26 -14.41 -26.86
N GLU A 70 -28.83 -15.45 -26.23
CA GLU A 70 -29.33 -15.42 -24.85
C GLU A 70 -28.19 -15.26 -23.83
N GLU A 71 -27.08 -15.96 -24.02
CA GLU A 71 -25.88 -15.85 -23.16
C GLU A 71 -25.22 -14.48 -23.27
N LEU A 72 -25.14 -13.93 -24.48
CA LEU A 72 -24.61 -12.59 -24.70
C LEU A 72 -25.49 -11.52 -24.05
N GLU A 73 -26.82 -11.66 -24.18
CA GLU A 73 -27.78 -10.77 -23.50
C GLU A 73 -27.67 -10.85 -21.98
N ALA A 74 -27.56 -12.06 -21.43
CA ALA A 74 -27.38 -12.25 -20.00
C ALA A 74 -26.08 -11.61 -19.49
N ALA A 75 -24.96 -11.77 -20.20
CA ALA A 75 -23.69 -11.20 -19.80
C ALA A 75 -23.71 -9.66 -19.84
N TYR A 76 -24.28 -9.05 -20.89
CA TYR A 76 -24.42 -7.60 -20.94
C TYR A 76 -25.39 -7.06 -19.88
N ARG A 77 -26.46 -7.79 -19.55
CA ARG A 77 -27.35 -7.44 -18.44
C ARG A 77 -26.60 -7.44 -17.11
N ASN A 78 -25.81 -8.48 -16.83
CA ASN A 78 -25.02 -8.59 -15.60
C ASN A 78 -23.97 -7.46 -15.50
N ILE A 79 -23.28 -7.15 -16.62
CA ILE A 79 -22.33 -6.02 -16.68
C ILE A 79 -23.06 -4.70 -16.43
N TRP A 80 -24.22 -4.49 -17.06
CA TRP A 80 -25.02 -3.29 -16.85
C TRP A 80 -25.46 -3.13 -15.40
N GLU A 81 -25.93 -4.21 -14.76
CA GLU A 81 -26.32 -4.19 -13.35
C GLU A 81 -25.15 -3.77 -12.45
N MET A 82 -23.94 -4.27 -12.70
CA MET A 82 -22.74 -3.84 -11.96
C MET A 82 -22.39 -2.36 -12.22
N ILE A 83 -22.51 -1.88 -13.46
CA ILE A 83 -22.28 -0.47 -13.80
C ILE A 83 -23.28 0.43 -13.05
N GLU A 84 -24.56 0.03 -13.01
CA GLU A 84 -25.62 0.80 -12.38
C GLU A 84 -25.53 0.80 -10.85
N THR A 85 -25.21 -0.33 -10.24
CA THR A 85 -25.21 -0.50 -8.78
C THR A 85 -23.88 -0.14 -8.13
N GLU A 86 -22.76 -0.49 -8.76
CA GLU A 86 -21.42 -0.38 -8.17
C GLU A 86 -20.59 0.76 -8.74
N HIS A 87 -21.12 1.45 -9.76
CA HIS A 87 -20.49 2.54 -10.49
C HIS A 87 -19.14 2.19 -11.15
N ILE A 88 -18.97 0.91 -11.54
CA ILE A 88 -17.78 0.48 -12.27
C ILE A 88 -17.74 1.08 -13.67
N LEU A 89 -16.54 1.12 -14.27
CA LEU A 89 -16.27 1.57 -15.64
C LEU A 89 -16.65 3.05 -15.91
N GLN A 90 -16.85 3.84 -14.86
CA GLN A 90 -17.32 5.24 -14.91
C GLN A 90 -16.27 6.25 -14.42
N ILE A 91 -14.98 5.91 -14.50
CA ILE A 91 -13.91 6.83 -14.14
C ILE A 91 -13.99 8.10 -15.01
N SER A 92 -14.01 9.26 -14.36
CA SER A 92 -14.11 10.53 -15.08
C SER A 92 -12.92 10.73 -16.04
N PRO A 93 -13.15 11.18 -17.28
CA PRO A 93 -12.07 11.62 -18.17
C PRO A 93 -11.33 12.84 -17.64
N ASP A 94 -11.95 13.60 -16.75
CA ASP A 94 -11.37 14.77 -16.11
C ASP A 94 -10.67 14.44 -14.78
N LEU A 95 -10.48 13.15 -14.45
CA LEU A 95 -9.70 12.76 -13.28
C LEU A 95 -8.26 13.27 -13.45
N LYS A 96 -7.95 14.33 -12.72
CA LYS A 96 -6.63 14.94 -12.70
C LYS A 96 -5.91 14.54 -11.43
N PHE A 97 -4.68 14.08 -11.56
CA PHE A 97 -3.76 14.02 -10.44
C PHE A 97 -3.40 15.45 -10.05
N VAL A 98 -3.99 15.92 -8.96
CA VAL A 98 -3.68 17.24 -8.40
C VAL A 98 -2.54 17.04 -7.39
N LYS A 99 -1.45 17.78 -7.56
CA LYS A 99 -0.43 17.86 -6.50
C LYS A 99 -0.95 18.76 -5.39
N GLU A 100 -0.58 18.44 -4.15
CA GLU A 100 -0.75 19.36 -3.04
C GLU A 100 -0.06 20.71 -3.31
N THR A 101 -0.55 21.77 -2.66
CA THR A 101 0.09 23.08 -2.78
C THR A 101 1.47 23.08 -2.12
N ASP A 102 2.38 23.92 -2.61
CA ASP A 102 3.71 24.05 -2.01
C ASP A 102 3.63 24.52 -0.53
N GLU A 103 2.56 25.21 -0.15
CA GLU A 103 2.28 25.62 1.23
C GLU A 103 1.87 24.41 2.10
N THR A 104 0.89 23.63 1.64
CA THR A 104 0.45 22.39 2.31
C THR A 104 1.62 21.42 2.48
N LEU A 105 2.46 21.26 1.46
CA LEU A 105 3.64 20.41 1.54
C LEU A 105 4.65 20.90 2.59
N ARG A 106 4.84 22.22 2.73
CA ARG A 106 5.71 22.78 3.78
C ARG A 106 5.18 22.51 5.17
N ASP A 107 3.87 22.60 5.35
CA ASP A 107 3.24 22.32 6.65
C ASP A 107 3.34 20.84 6.99
N LEU A 108 3.05 19.94 6.04
CA LEU A 108 3.22 18.49 6.23
C LEU A 108 4.67 18.12 6.60
N LEU A 109 5.65 18.71 5.91
CA LEU A 109 7.07 18.46 6.20
C LEU A 109 7.52 18.98 7.57
N ARG A 110 6.82 19.97 8.14
CA ARG A 110 7.17 20.59 9.43
C ARG A 110 6.41 20.01 10.61
N TYR A 111 5.15 19.65 10.40
CA TYR A 111 4.22 19.39 11.50
C TYR A 111 3.52 18.03 11.42
N ASP A 112 3.73 17.26 10.34
CA ASP A 112 3.07 15.97 10.16
C ASP A 112 4.06 14.79 10.10
N LEU A 113 5.12 14.84 10.92
CA LEU A 113 6.02 13.69 11.08
C LEU A 113 5.26 12.50 11.67
N GLN A 114 5.04 11.48 10.83
CA GLN A 114 4.33 10.27 11.23
C GLN A 114 5.22 9.25 11.97
N GLN A 115 6.52 9.18 11.66
CA GLN A 115 7.42 8.16 12.21
C GLN A 115 8.88 8.63 12.29
N VAL A 116 9.56 8.22 13.35
CA VAL A 116 11.02 8.19 13.44
C VAL A 116 11.51 6.76 13.62
N ILE A 117 12.50 6.35 12.83
CA ILE A 117 13.12 5.02 12.92
C ILE A 117 14.53 5.20 13.48
N LEU A 118 14.79 4.65 14.66
CA LEU A 118 16.04 4.77 15.39
C LEU A 118 16.90 3.54 15.15
N GLU A 119 17.99 3.70 14.41
CA GLU A 119 18.99 2.65 14.24
C GLU A 119 19.86 2.55 15.51
N LEU A 120 19.47 1.70 16.46
CA LEU A 120 20.12 1.64 17.77
C LEU A 120 21.58 1.16 17.71
N THR A 121 21.90 0.32 16.73
CA THR A 121 23.23 -0.26 16.59
C THR A 121 23.46 -0.81 15.18
N GLU A 122 24.69 -0.72 14.70
CA GLU A 122 25.14 -1.38 13.48
C GLU A 122 25.53 -2.86 13.73
N GLN A 123 25.52 -3.29 15.00
CA GLN A 123 25.85 -4.65 15.41
C GLN A 123 24.65 -5.59 15.25
N CYS A 124 24.92 -6.82 14.81
CA CYS A 124 23.98 -7.92 14.81
C CYS A 124 24.70 -9.16 15.37
N ASN A 125 23.99 -10.06 16.05
CA ASN A 125 24.53 -11.36 16.44
C ASN A 125 24.42 -12.42 15.30
N MET A 126 23.87 -12.04 14.15
CA MET A 126 23.82 -12.83 12.91
C MET A 126 24.56 -12.14 11.75
N ARG A 127 24.82 -12.89 10.67
CA ARG A 127 25.42 -12.38 9.41
C ARG A 127 24.65 -12.89 8.19
N CYS A 128 23.39 -12.47 8.07
CA CYS A 128 22.51 -12.91 6.98
C CYS A 128 23.10 -12.53 5.61
N ARG A 129 23.16 -13.48 4.68
CA ARG A 129 23.70 -13.27 3.33
C ARG A 129 22.91 -12.21 2.53
N TYR A 130 21.60 -12.13 2.75
CA TYR A 130 20.71 -11.18 2.10
C TYR A 130 20.63 -9.82 2.81
N CYS A 131 21.40 -9.60 3.88
CA CYS A 131 21.37 -8.32 4.60
C CYS A 131 21.96 -7.20 3.72
N ILE A 132 21.27 -6.07 3.64
CA ILE A 132 21.73 -4.90 2.86
C ILE A 132 23.08 -4.34 3.35
N TYR A 133 23.44 -4.56 4.62
CA TYR A 133 24.72 -4.12 5.21
C TYR A 133 25.84 -5.16 5.06
N ASN A 134 25.62 -6.20 4.25
CA ASN A 134 26.64 -7.16 3.87
C ASN A 134 27.61 -6.53 2.85
N GLU A 135 28.88 -6.91 2.92
CA GLU A 135 29.97 -6.40 2.07
C GLU A 135 29.72 -6.49 0.56
N HIS A 136 28.86 -7.42 0.12
CA HIS A 136 28.53 -7.62 -1.28
C HIS A 136 27.56 -6.56 -1.84
N ASN A 137 26.92 -5.75 -0.99
CA ASN A 137 25.99 -4.69 -1.41
C ASN A 137 26.74 -3.35 -1.49
N GLU A 138 27.33 -3.09 -2.65
CA GLU A 138 28.00 -1.82 -2.93
C GLU A 138 27.04 -0.63 -2.76
N GLY A 139 27.53 0.49 -2.22
CA GLY A 139 26.74 1.70 -1.96
C GLY A 139 26.11 1.78 -0.57
N TYR A 140 26.13 0.69 0.21
CA TYR A 140 25.73 0.69 1.61
C TYR A 140 26.93 0.59 2.55
N ARG A 141 26.76 1.03 3.80
CA ARG A 141 27.74 0.75 4.85
C ARG A 141 27.82 -0.75 5.14
N ASN A 142 28.94 -1.21 5.66
CA ASN A 142 29.12 -2.58 6.15
C ASN A 142 28.70 -2.71 7.63
N PHE A 143 28.69 -3.93 8.17
CA PHE A 143 28.55 -4.18 9.61
C PHE A 143 29.65 -3.47 10.40
N SER A 144 29.29 -2.88 11.54
CA SER A 144 30.27 -2.21 12.41
C SER A 144 29.86 -2.28 13.89
N PRO A 145 30.79 -2.00 14.83
CA PRO A 145 30.49 -1.99 16.26
C PRO A 145 29.77 -0.71 16.73
N LYS A 146 29.44 0.23 15.83
CA LYS A 146 28.83 1.51 16.21
C LYS A 146 27.45 1.30 16.84
N ALA A 147 27.18 2.09 17.88
CA ALA A 147 25.91 2.12 18.57
C ALA A 147 25.45 3.57 18.73
N MET A 148 24.13 3.77 18.71
CA MET A 148 23.51 5.06 18.98
C MET A 148 23.76 5.45 20.43
N THR A 149 24.07 6.72 20.69
CA THR A 149 24.16 7.23 22.07
C THR A 149 22.79 7.64 22.58
N TRP A 150 22.65 7.71 23.90
CA TRP A 150 21.44 8.20 24.54
C TRP A 150 21.06 9.61 24.08
N GLU A 151 22.05 10.49 23.91
CA GLU A 151 21.84 11.90 23.53
C GLU A 151 21.21 12.00 22.13
N VAL A 152 21.61 11.12 21.21
CA VAL A 152 21.02 11.05 19.87
C VAL A 152 19.57 10.54 19.94
N ALA A 153 19.32 9.45 20.66
CA ALA A 153 17.97 8.92 20.84
C ALA A 153 17.03 9.96 21.47
N LYS A 154 17.49 10.64 22.52
CA LYS A 154 16.76 11.72 23.20
C LYS A 154 16.37 12.84 22.23
N ARG A 155 17.33 13.34 21.45
CA ARG A 155 17.08 14.40 20.47
C ARG A 155 16.11 13.97 19.37
N ALA A 156 16.15 12.71 18.95
CA ALA A 156 15.22 12.19 17.95
C ALA A 156 13.79 12.12 18.49
N VAL A 157 13.60 11.75 19.75
CA VAL A 157 12.28 11.76 20.42
C VAL A 157 11.77 13.18 20.64
N GLU A 158 12.64 14.12 21.03
CA GLU A 158 12.29 15.55 21.14
C GLU A 158 11.86 16.12 19.78
N TYR A 159 12.60 15.78 18.71
CA TYR A 159 12.23 16.15 17.35
C TYR A 159 10.87 15.57 16.95
N ALA A 160 10.63 14.29 17.27
CA ALA A 160 9.35 13.64 16.99
C ALA A 160 8.19 14.29 17.76
N ARG A 161 8.40 14.68 19.03
CA ARG A 161 7.41 15.43 19.82
C ARG A 161 7.02 16.74 19.14
N ASP A 162 8.01 17.51 18.68
CA ASP A 162 7.83 18.88 18.21
C ASP A 162 7.29 18.98 16.77
N ASN A 163 7.51 17.96 15.95
CA ASN A 163 7.23 18.01 14.51
C ASN A 163 6.18 17.00 14.04
N SER A 164 5.50 16.29 14.95
CA SER A 164 4.40 15.37 14.62
C SER A 164 3.02 15.98 14.83
N GLY A 165 2.02 15.43 14.15
CA GLY A 165 0.61 15.73 14.37
C GLY A 165 0.05 14.99 15.59
N ASP A 166 -1.22 14.57 15.51
CA ASP A 166 -1.91 13.85 16.60
C ASP A 166 -1.41 12.41 16.80
N LYS A 167 -0.66 11.88 15.83
CA LYS A 167 -0.12 10.51 15.85
C LYS A 167 1.37 10.53 15.54
N VAL A 168 2.13 9.68 16.22
CA VAL A 168 3.56 9.50 15.95
C VAL A 168 4.04 8.11 16.35
N ALA A 169 4.87 7.51 15.51
CA ALA A 169 5.54 6.24 15.78
C ALA A 169 7.02 6.45 16.09
N VAL A 170 7.51 5.84 17.17
CA VAL A 170 8.94 5.72 17.47
C VAL A 170 9.33 4.25 17.29
N SER A 171 10.01 3.95 16.19
CA SER A 171 10.39 2.58 15.84
C SER A 171 11.89 2.35 15.99
N PHE A 172 12.28 1.12 16.29
CA PHE A 172 13.67 0.75 16.51
C PHE A 172 14.16 -0.25 15.46
N TYR A 173 15.35 0.03 14.93
CA TYR A 173 16.02 -0.78 13.91
C TYR A 173 17.51 -0.90 14.24
N GLY A 174 18.27 -1.55 13.37
CA GLY A 174 19.70 -1.79 13.55
C GLY A 174 20.16 -3.05 12.83
N GLY A 175 21.33 -3.53 13.20
CA GLY A 175 21.70 -4.91 12.94
C GLY A 175 20.79 -5.87 13.72
N GLU A 176 20.84 -5.81 15.05
CA GLU A 176 19.86 -6.42 15.95
C GLU A 176 19.55 -5.45 17.10
N PRO A 177 18.35 -4.84 17.14
CA PRO A 177 18.01 -3.85 18.16
C PRO A 177 18.10 -4.36 19.60
N LEU A 178 17.86 -5.65 19.85
CA LEU A 178 17.92 -6.22 21.20
C LEU A 178 19.35 -6.24 21.78
N VAL A 179 20.40 -6.06 20.97
CA VAL A 179 21.77 -5.82 21.46
C VAL A 179 21.84 -4.52 22.29
N GLN A 180 20.95 -3.56 22.01
CA GLN A 180 20.82 -2.28 22.72
C GLN A 180 19.48 -2.15 23.46
N PHE A 181 19.00 -3.25 24.05
CA PHE A 181 17.69 -3.31 24.71
C PHE A 181 17.49 -2.25 25.81
N GLU A 182 18.53 -1.97 26.62
CA GLU A 182 18.43 -0.95 27.67
C GLU A 182 18.28 0.47 27.12
N LEU A 183 18.97 0.78 26.00
CA LEU A 183 18.77 2.05 25.31
C LEU A 183 17.35 2.14 24.73
N MET A 184 16.84 1.04 24.17
CA MET A 184 15.46 0.97 23.66
C MET A 184 14.45 1.27 24.77
N LYS A 185 14.52 0.54 25.91
CA LYS A 185 13.66 0.77 27.08
C LYS A 185 13.70 2.21 27.57
N LYS A 186 14.91 2.74 27.77
CA LYS A 186 15.10 4.13 28.20
C LYS A 186 14.47 5.13 27.22
N THR A 187 14.54 4.85 25.92
CA THR A 187 13.92 5.69 24.87
C THR A 187 12.41 5.59 24.88
N ILE A 188 11.84 4.40 25.05
CA ILE A 188 10.38 4.19 25.17
C ILE A 188 9.84 4.96 26.38
N ASP A 189 10.47 4.82 27.54
CA ASP A 189 10.03 5.47 28.78
C ASP A 189 10.08 7.00 28.64
N TYR A 190 11.17 7.53 28.08
CA TYR A 190 11.31 8.96 27.83
C TYR A 190 10.29 9.48 26.80
N SER A 191 10.03 8.72 25.73
CA SER A 191 9.02 9.07 24.73
C SER A 191 7.64 9.18 25.36
N ARG A 192 7.24 8.20 26.19
CA ARG A 192 5.98 8.24 26.95
C ARG A 192 5.92 9.43 27.90
N GLN A 193 7.06 9.85 28.45
CA GLN A 193 7.12 10.99 29.37
C GLN A 193 6.90 12.33 28.66
N ILE A 194 7.49 12.54 27.48
CA ILE A 194 7.48 13.88 26.85
C ILE A 194 6.45 14.05 25.74
N ILE A 195 6.01 12.95 25.11
CA ILE A 195 5.00 12.97 24.06
C ILE A 195 3.65 12.72 24.72
N LYS A 196 2.94 13.81 25.03
CA LYS A 196 1.62 13.79 25.68
C LYS A 196 0.55 14.29 24.72
N GLY A 197 -0.67 13.76 24.86
CA GLY A 197 -1.82 14.17 24.05
C GLY A 197 -1.80 13.68 22.60
N LYS A 198 -0.86 12.79 22.25
CA LYS A 198 -0.74 12.17 20.92
C LYS A 198 -0.89 10.66 21.01
N GLU A 199 -1.37 10.03 19.94
CA GLU A 199 -1.32 8.58 19.76
C GLU A 199 0.14 8.17 19.50
N LEU A 200 0.79 7.62 20.52
CA LEU A 200 2.19 7.20 20.47
C LEU A 200 2.28 5.68 20.34
N THR A 201 2.92 5.22 19.26
CA THR A 201 3.17 3.79 19.02
C THR A 201 4.65 3.47 18.98
N PHE A 202 4.98 2.22 19.30
CA PHE A 202 6.34 1.70 19.26
C PHE A 202 6.37 0.40 18.47
N SER A 203 7.42 0.20 17.69
CA SER A 203 7.67 -1.06 16.99
C SER A 203 9.17 -1.30 16.84
N PHE A 204 9.58 -2.54 16.67
CA PHE A 204 10.96 -2.87 16.34
C PHE A 204 11.03 -4.17 15.54
N SER A 205 12.09 -4.31 14.75
CA SER A 205 12.37 -5.53 13.98
C SER A 205 13.51 -6.30 14.65
N THR A 206 13.28 -7.56 15.01
CA THR A 206 14.28 -8.42 15.67
C THR A 206 14.36 -9.77 14.99
N ASN A 207 15.53 -10.39 15.01
CA ASN A 207 15.76 -11.77 14.62
C ASN A 207 15.29 -12.79 15.69
N LEU A 208 14.76 -12.30 16.82
CA LEU A 208 14.23 -13.05 17.96
C LEU A 208 15.24 -13.87 18.78
N THR A 209 16.51 -13.92 18.39
CA THR A 209 17.48 -14.82 19.04
C THR A 209 18.04 -14.31 20.38
N LEU A 210 17.82 -13.04 20.69
CA LEU A 210 18.16 -12.44 21.98
C LEU A 210 16.93 -12.25 22.87
N VAL A 211 15.74 -12.70 22.45
CA VAL A 211 14.52 -12.61 23.27
C VAL A 211 14.64 -13.55 24.46
N THR A 212 14.37 -13.01 25.64
CA THR A 212 14.24 -13.75 26.89
C THR A 212 12.80 -13.61 27.42
N PRO A 213 12.36 -14.45 28.38
CA PRO A 213 11.06 -14.27 29.03
C PRO A 213 10.87 -12.88 29.64
N GLU A 214 11.94 -12.24 30.13
CA GLU A 214 11.91 -10.87 30.66
C GLU A 214 11.63 -9.84 29.56
N ILE A 215 12.23 -10.01 28.37
CA ILE A 215 12.01 -9.11 27.23
C ILE A 215 10.60 -9.30 26.64
N ALA A 216 10.07 -10.53 26.71
CA ALA A 216 8.76 -10.88 26.15
C ALA A 216 7.56 -10.60 27.07
N ALA A 217 7.80 -10.31 28.35
CA ALA A 217 6.78 -10.06 29.37
C ALA A 217 6.30 -8.60 29.35
#